data_AF-A0A7W6G155-F1
#
_entry.id   AF-A0A7W6G155-F1
#
_cell.length_a   1.000
_cell.length_b   1.000
_cell.length_c   1.000
_cell.angle_alpha   90.00
_cell.angle_beta   90.00
_cell.angle_gamma   90.00
#
_symmetry.space_group_name_H-M   'P 1'
#
loop_
_entity.id
_entity.type
_entity.pdbx_description
1 polymer ?
#
loop_
_entity_poly.entity_id
_entity_poly.type
_entity_poly.pdbx_seq_one_letter_code
_entity_poly.pdbx_strand_id
1 'polypeptide(L)'
;MDFKTWLFRYLKFVVVRPKPWSDASIKGRRVVVVGSAPNSAKPFDFDESYMLISVNASQIVAKNWGVTKPDITLIMFHQIEGNSTNAKEVRRLLKGERTGHLCMLLWRHDLERLKQGLRRIGFGYDKLTMVDRLSRVALVRAVTGKLNFEITPESKYSNGVIAVMLALHSGAERVVISGINPASTGHIYNGENLHRKHSGPDLDALKQMQQAGLPVYTADPAVAAATGLTLWQSEDVPDGV
;
A
#
# COMPACT_ATOMS: atom_id res chain seq x y z
N MET A 1 -16.63 1.69 -20.46
CA MET A 1 -16.21 2.81 -19.58
C MET A 1 -17.45 3.62 -19.22
N ASP A 2 -17.75 3.83 -17.94
CA ASP A 2 -18.89 4.67 -17.51
C ASP A 2 -18.51 6.17 -17.57
N PHE A 3 -18.86 6.81 -18.68
CA PHE A 3 -18.53 8.20 -18.97
C PHE A 3 -19.20 9.18 -18.00
N LYS A 4 -20.44 8.91 -17.57
CA LYS A 4 -21.17 9.79 -16.62
C LYS A 4 -20.44 9.84 -15.28
N THR A 5 -20.08 8.67 -14.76
CA THR A 5 -19.30 8.57 -13.52
C THR A 5 -17.92 9.20 -13.67
N TRP A 6 -17.26 9.03 -14.82
CA TRP A 6 -15.97 9.65 -15.09
C TRP A 6 -16.06 11.18 -15.05
N LEU A 7 -17.00 11.74 -15.81
CA LEU A 7 -17.19 13.20 -15.91
C LEU A 7 -17.55 13.81 -14.56
N PHE A 8 -18.44 13.18 -13.81
CA PHE A 8 -18.78 13.63 -12.46
C PHE A 8 -17.55 13.66 -11.53
N ARG A 9 -16.75 12.58 -11.51
CA ARG A 9 -15.53 12.52 -10.69
C ARG A 9 -14.48 13.54 -11.13
N TYR A 10 -14.34 13.73 -12.45
CA TYR A 10 -13.45 14.72 -13.02
C TYR A 10 -13.84 16.14 -12.61
N LEU A 11 -15.10 16.53 -12.82
CA LEU A 11 -15.60 17.85 -12.41
C LEU A 11 -15.42 18.06 -10.91
N LYS A 12 -15.76 17.07 -10.07
CA LYS A 12 -15.54 17.15 -8.63
C LYS A 12 -14.05 17.34 -8.28
N PHE A 13 -13.15 16.63 -8.96
CA PHE A 13 -11.71 16.77 -8.74
C PHE A 13 -11.20 18.16 -9.11
N VAL A 14 -11.65 18.72 -10.24
CA VAL A 14 -11.26 20.06 -10.70
C VAL A 14 -11.78 21.15 -9.77
N VAL A 15 -12.99 20.99 -9.24
CA VAL A 15 -13.61 21.94 -8.28
C VAL A 15 -12.95 21.85 -6.91
N VAL A 16 -12.81 20.65 -6.35
CA VAL A 16 -12.27 20.45 -4.99
C VAL A 16 -10.75 20.69 -4.94
N ARG A 17 -10.03 20.43 -6.05
CA ARG A 17 -8.56 20.52 -6.13
C ARG A 17 -7.86 19.81 -4.96
N PRO A 18 -8.17 18.51 -4.74
CA PRO A 18 -7.62 17.78 -3.62
C PRO A 18 -6.09 17.79 -3.65
N LYS A 19 -5.47 17.95 -2.49
CA LYS A 19 -4.03 17.78 -2.34
C LYS A 19 -3.71 16.27 -2.30
N PRO A 20 -2.57 15.86 -2.88
CA PRO A 20 -2.09 14.50 -2.66
C PRO A 20 -1.86 14.28 -1.16
N TRP A 21 -2.22 13.09 -0.70
CA TRP A 21 -1.98 12.69 0.68
C TRP A 21 -0.50 12.33 0.89
N SER A 22 0.12 12.87 1.94
CA SER A 22 1.51 12.63 2.32
C SER A 22 1.64 12.39 3.83
N ASP A 23 2.75 11.77 4.26
CA ASP A 23 3.14 11.66 5.66
C ASP A 23 4.55 12.21 5.89
N ALA A 24 4.66 13.27 6.68
CA ALA A 24 5.94 13.95 6.92
C ALA A 24 6.98 13.07 7.63
N SER A 25 6.55 12.02 8.35
CA SER A 25 7.47 11.11 9.04
C SER A 25 8.30 10.24 8.08
N ILE A 26 7.87 10.11 6.82
CA ILE A 26 8.55 9.30 5.79
C ILE A 26 9.77 10.02 5.19
N LYS A 27 9.79 11.36 5.21
CA LYS A 27 10.77 12.15 4.47
C LYS A 27 12.21 11.79 4.84
N GLY A 28 13.01 11.41 3.85
CA GLY A 28 14.41 11.04 4.02
C GLY A 28 14.64 9.69 4.71
N ARG A 29 13.60 8.85 4.84
CA ARG A 29 13.71 7.51 5.44
C ARG A 29 13.81 6.45 4.35
N ARG A 30 14.49 5.35 4.67
CA ARG A 30 14.33 4.08 3.97
C ARG A 30 13.01 3.44 4.40
N VAL A 31 12.19 3.05 3.43
CA VAL A 31 10.85 2.51 3.68
C VAL A 31 10.76 1.09 3.16
N VAL A 32 10.22 0.19 3.99
CA VAL A 32 9.75 -1.12 3.52
C VAL A 32 8.23 -1.12 3.45
N VAL A 33 7.68 -1.47 2.29
CA VAL A 33 6.24 -1.69 2.13
C VAL A 33 5.97 -3.19 2.08
N VAL A 34 5.20 -3.68 3.06
CA VAL A 34 4.89 -5.11 3.20
C VAL A 34 3.46 -5.39 2.75
N GLY A 35 3.34 -6.20 1.70
CA GLY A 35 2.09 -6.70 1.13
C GLY A 35 1.73 -8.11 1.60
N SER A 36 0.70 -8.70 0.97
CA SER A 36 0.09 -9.97 1.39
C SER A 36 0.27 -11.13 0.39
N ALA A 37 1.26 -11.05 -0.51
CA ALA A 37 1.58 -12.12 -1.45
C ALA A 37 2.28 -13.30 -0.73
N PRO A 38 2.05 -14.56 -1.18
CA PRO A 38 2.49 -15.81 -0.52
C PRO A 38 3.94 -15.81 0.00
N ASN A 39 4.83 -15.28 -0.83
CA ASN A 39 6.25 -15.21 -0.54
C ASN A 39 6.61 -13.75 -0.29
N SER A 40 7.29 -13.50 0.82
CA SER A 40 7.81 -12.19 1.22
C SER A 40 9.18 -12.39 1.85
N ALA A 41 10.16 -11.65 1.37
CA ALA A 41 11.51 -11.66 1.86
C ALA A 41 11.78 -10.43 2.73
N LYS A 42 12.53 -10.63 3.81
CA LYS A 42 13.11 -9.53 4.59
C LYS A 42 14.16 -8.83 3.71
N PRO A 43 14.17 -7.49 3.58
CA PRO A 43 15.28 -6.80 2.93
C PRO A 43 16.62 -7.13 3.61
N PHE A 44 17.69 -7.24 2.83
CA PHE A 44 18.96 -7.82 3.30
C PHE A 44 19.59 -7.06 4.49
N ASP A 45 19.49 -5.74 4.50
CA ASP A 45 19.99 -4.82 5.53
C ASP A 45 18.88 -4.31 6.45
N PHE A 46 17.72 -4.98 6.51
CA PHE A 46 16.61 -4.49 7.31
C PHE A 46 16.95 -4.47 8.82
N ASP A 47 16.92 -3.27 9.37
CA ASP A 47 17.12 -2.93 10.77
C ASP A 47 16.11 -1.86 11.24
N GLU A 48 16.31 -1.32 12.45
CA GLU A 48 15.43 -0.32 13.06
C GLU A 48 15.49 1.07 12.39
N SER A 49 16.43 1.30 11.47
CA SER A 49 16.50 2.55 10.71
C SER A 49 15.40 2.65 9.65
N TYR A 50 14.86 1.50 9.21
CA TYR A 50 13.76 1.45 8.26
C TYR A 50 12.45 1.86 8.90
N MET A 51 11.64 2.59 8.12
CA MET A 51 10.22 2.74 8.39
C MET A 51 9.43 1.61 7.71
N LEU A 52 8.51 0.99 8.43
CA LEU A 52 7.69 -0.09 7.89
C LEU A 52 6.24 0.35 7.66
N ILE A 53 5.80 0.22 6.40
CA ILE A 53 4.41 0.38 5.99
C ILE A 53 3.78 -1.00 5.77
N SER A 54 2.82 -1.37 6.61
CA SER A 54 2.03 -2.60 6.48
C SER A 54 0.76 -2.34 5.66
N VAL A 55 0.41 -3.27 4.78
CA VAL A 55 -0.86 -3.23 4.04
C VAL A 55 -1.84 -4.24 4.63
N ASN A 56 -3.01 -3.78 5.07
CA ASN A 56 -4.00 -4.59 5.80
C ASN A 56 -3.33 -5.33 6.98
N ALA A 57 -3.43 -6.67 7.04
CA ALA A 57 -2.83 -7.50 8.09
C ALA A 57 -1.41 -8.00 7.78
N SER A 58 -0.72 -7.42 6.79
CA SER A 58 0.63 -7.83 6.39
C SER A 58 1.71 -7.67 7.47
N GLN A 59 1.39 -6.98 8.57
CA GLN A 59 2.21 -6.92 9.78
C GLN A 59 2.58 -8.31 10.33
N ILE A 60 1.79 -9.36 10.06
CA ILE A 60 2.14 -10.73 10.45
C ILE A 60 3.44 -11.21 9.81
N VAL A 61 3.73 -10.76 8.58
CA VAL A 61 5.00 -11.04 7.90
C VAL A 61 6.13 -10.27 8.60
N ALA A 62 5.91 -8.98 8.87
CA ALA A 62 6.90 -8.12 9.50
C ALA A 62 7.28 -8.59 10.92
N LYS A 63 6.37 -9.25 11.64
CA LYS A 63 6.67 -9.89 12.93
C LYS A 63 7.79 -10.92 12.86
N ASN A 64 7.84 -11.69 11.77
CA ASN A 64 8.92 -12.65 11.55
C ASN A 64 10.28 -11.98 11.33
N TRP A 65 10.30 -10.65 11.11
CA TRP A 65 11.50 -9.85 10.99
C TRP A 65 11.87 -9.11 12.28
N GLY A 66 11.11 -9.35 13.37
CA GLY A 66 11.27 -8.69 14.67
C GLY A 66 10.41 -7.45 14.86
N VAL A 67 9.55 -7.08 13.90
CA VAL A 67 8.74 -5.86 13.99
C VAL A 67 7.46 -6.12 14.76
N THR A 68 7.36 -5.53 15.95
CA THR A 68 6.19 -5.67 16.82
C THR A 68 5.09 -4.65 16.53
N LYS A 69 5.45 -3.48 15.99
CA LYS A 69 4.54 -2.39 15.64
C LYS A 69 4.98 -1.74 14.31
N PRO A 70 4.22 -1.89 13.22
CA PRO A 70 4.43 -1.11 12.00
C PRO A 70 4.29 0.40 12.27
N ASP A 71 5.15 1.21 11.65
CA ASP A 71 5.06 2.67 11.73
C ASP A 71 3.77 3.18 11.11
N ILE A 72 3.38 2.61 9.97
CA ILE A 72 2.16 2.97 9.24
C ILE A 72 1.45 1.71 8.80
N THR A 73 0.12 1.68 8.92
CA THR A 73 -0.71 0.62 8.33
C THR A 73 -1.80 1.20 7.44
N LEU A 74 -1.89 0.76 6.19
CA LEU A 74 -2.98 1.12 5.27
C LEU A 74 -4.05 0.02 5.28
N ILE A 75 -5.28 0.34 5.69
CA ILE A 75 -6.40 -0.62 5.71
C ILE A 75 -7.52 -0.15 4.79
N MET A 76 -8.07 -1.05 3.98
CA MET A 76 -9.27 -0.77 3.18
C MET A 76 -10.55 -0.93 4.00
N PHE A 77 -11.54 -0.05 3.83
CA PHE A 77 -12.79 -0.03 4.62
C PHE A 77 -13.47 -1.41 4.78
N HIS A 78 -13.49 -2.24 3.71
CA HIS A 78 -14.18 -3.53 3.73
C HIS A 78 -13.50 -4.56 4.64
N GLN A 79 -12.26 -4.33 5.07
CA GLN A 79 -11.58 -5.20 6.02
C GLN A 79 -12.16 -5.04 7.44
N ILE A 80 -12.70 -3.85 7.76
CA ILE A 80 -13.28 -3.58 9.08
C ILE A 80 -14.68 -4.17 9.22
N GLU A 81 -15.53 -4.06 8.20
CA GLU A 81 -16.95 -4.44 8.30
C GLU A 81 -17.39 -5.53 7.30
N GLY A 82 -16.53 -5.92 6.35
CA GLY A 82 -16.88 -6.90 5.33
C GLY A 82 -17.06 -8.31 5.90
N ASN A 83 -17.94 -9.08 5.26
CA ASN A 83 -18.27 -10.44 5.67
C ASN A 83 -17.53 -11.55 4.89
N SER A 84 -16.68 -11.17 3.93
CA SER A 84 -15.88 -12.14 3.17
C SER A 84 -14.89 -12.88 4.09
N THR A 85 -14.48 -14.09 3.69
CA THR A 85 -13.49 -14.89 4.42
C THR A 85 -12.19 -14.10 4.63
N ASN A 86 -11.73 -13.39 3.59
CA ASN A 86 -10.57 -12.51 3.68
C ASN A 86 -10.74 -11.40 4.73
N ALA A 87 -11.91 -10.74 4.78
CA ALA A 87 -12.16 -9.69 5.76
C ALA A 87 -12.20 -10.23 7.20
N LYS A 88 -12.79 -11.41 7.40
CA LYS A 88 -12.78 -12.10 8.70
C LYS A 88 -11.35 -12.46 9.12
N GLU A 89 -10.55 -12.95 8.20
CA GLU A 89 -9.16 -13.36 8.48
C GLU A 89 -8.26 -12.16 8.80
N VAL A 90 -8.36 -11.07 8.04
CA VAL A 90 -7.66 -9.82 8.36
C VAL A 90 -8.03 -9.34 9.77
N ARG A 91 -9.31 -9.36 10.14
CA ARG A 91 -9.71 -8.98 11.52
C ARG A 91 -9.13 -9.92 12.58
N ARG A 92 -9.08 -11.23 12.30
CA ARG A 92 -8.47 -12.21 13.21
C ARG A 92 -6.99 -11.89 13.45
N LEU A 93 -6.26 -11.55 12.39
CA LEU A 93 -4.83 -11.24 12.44
C LEU A 93 -4.52 -9.86 13.05
N LEU A 94 -5.46 -8.92 12.99
CA LEU A 94 -5.30 -7.60 13.62
C LEU A 94 -5.70 -7.58 15.11
N LYS A 95 -6.31 -8.65 15.62
CA LYS A 95 -6.82 -8.70 17.00
C LYS A 95 -5.67 -8.62 18.01
N GLY A 96 -5.69 -7.59 18.86
CA GLY A 96 -4.66 -7.35 19.88
C GLY A 96 -3.42 -6.63 19.35
N GLU A 97 -3.38 -6.32 18.06
CA GLU A 97 -2.24 -5.69 17.41
C GLU A 97 -2.36 -4.17 17.39
N ARG A 98 -1.29 -3.48 16.98
CA ARG A 98 -1.28 -2.03 16.87
C ARG A 98 -0.35 -1.51 15.77
N THR A 99 -0.55 -0.26 15.38
CA THR A 99 0.32 0.50 14.47
C THR A 99 0.63 1.89 15.03
N GLY A 100 1.66 2.55 14.55
CA GLY A 100 1.84 3.99 14.78
C GLY A 100 0.71 4.78 14.13
N HIS A 101 0.69 4.82 12.80
CA HIS A 101 -0.27 5.59 12.03
C HIS A 101 -1.19 4.69 11.18
N LEU A 102 -2.46 4.63 11.57
CA LEU A 102 -3.49 3.97 10.78
C LEU A 102 -4.03 4.91 9.69
N CYS A 103 -3.92 4.45 8.45
CA CYS A 103 -4.44 5.12 7.27
C CYS A 103 -5.65 4.33 6.75
N MET A 104 -6.85 4.80 7.07
CA MET A 104 -8.10 4.16 6.69
C MET A 104 -8.54 4.62 5.29
N LEU A 105 -8.49 3.70 4.32
CA LEU A 105 -8.79 4.00 2.93
C LEU A 105 -10.28 3.84 2.62
N LEU A 106 -10.86 4.89 2.03
CA LEU A 106 -12.17 4.90 1.41
C LEU A 106 -13.32 4.54 2.37
N TRP A 107 -13.18 4.90 3.64
CA TRP A 107 -14.25 4.82 4.63
C TRP A 107 -15.44 5.69 4.20
N ARG A 108 -16.65 5.16 4.37
CA ARG A 108 -17.90 5.81 3.89
C ARG A 108 -18.83 6.25 5.02
N HIS A 109 -18.49 5.92 6.25
CA HIS A 109 -19.29 6.25 7.42
C HIS A 109 -18.59 7.34 8.24
N ASP A 110 -19.19 7.73 9.35
CA ASP A 110 -18.56 8.65 10.30
C ASP A 110 -17.36 7.99 11.02
N LEU A 111 -16.58 8.86 11.67
CA LEU A 111 -15.38 8.50 12.41
C LEU A 111 -15.69 7.62 13.64
N GLU A 112 -16.83 7.83 14.30
CA GLU A 112 -17.17 7.08 15.51
C GLU A 112 -17.49 5.62 15.21
N ARG A 113 -18.20 5.36 14.10
CA ARG A 113 -18.42 3.99 13.62
C ARG A 113 -17.11 3.28 13.32
N LEU A 114 -16.14 3.97 12.70
CA LEU A 114 -14.81 3.42 12.46
C LEU A 114 -14.12 3.05 13.78
N LYS A 115 -14.08 3.98 14.74
CA LYS A 115 -13.47 3.74 16.06
C LYS A 115 -14.13 2.57 16.79
N GLN A 116 -15.46 2.45 16.71
CA GLN A 116 -16.17 1.30 17.27
C GLN A 116 -15.80 -0.02 16.59
N GLY A 117 -15.66 -0.04 15.26
CA GLY A 117 -15.20 -1.21 14.51
C GLY A 117 -13.79 -1.63 14.93
N LEU A 118 -12.87 -0.67 15.03
CA LEU A 118 -11.48 -0.92 15.46
C LEU A 118 -11.41 -1.43 16.91
N ARG A 119 -12.21 -0.85 17.83
CA ARG A 119 -12.35 -1.34 19.21
C ARG A 119 -12.88 -2.77 19.30
N ARG A 120 -13.87 -3.12 18.47
CA ARG A 120 -14.41 -4.50 18.40
C ARG A 120 -13.37 -5.51 17.92
N ILE A 121 -12.50 -5.11 17.00
CA ILE A 121 -11.36 -5.93 16.55
C ILE A 121 -10.28 -6.00 17.64
N GLY A 122 -10.14 -4.95 18.44
CA GLY A 122 -9.03 -4.79 19.38
C GLY A 122 -7.74 -4.36 18.67
N PHE A 123 -7.84 -3.55 17.61
CA PHE A 123 -6.69 -3.01 16.87
C PHE A 123 -6.39 -1.57 17.30
N GLY A 124 -5.17 -1.34 17.82
CA GLY A 124 -4.71 -0.05 18.32
C GLY A 124 -3.99 0.81 17.28
N TYR A 125 -3.99 2.12 17.49
CA TYR A 125 -3.22 3.07 16.69
C TYR A 125 -2.81 4.29 17.53
N ASP A 126 -1.68 4.90 17.20
CA ASP A 126 -1.23 6.15 17.83
C ASP A 126 -1.82 7.38 17.10
N LYS A 127 -1.99 7.29 15.77
CA LYS A 127 -2.62 8.30 14.90
C LYS A 127 -3.58 7.63 13.91
N LEU A 128 -4.66 8.32 13.54
CA LEU A 128 -5.64 7.88 12.54
C LEU A 128 -5.88 8.97 11.48
N THR A 129 -5.74 8.59 10.21
CA THR A 129 -6.12 9.42 9.05
C THR A 129 -7.13 8.69 8.19
N MET A 130 -8.21 9.38 7.80
CA MET A 130 -9.15 8.90 6.78
C MET A 130 -8.72 9.41 5.41
N VAL A 131 -8.45 8.49 4.49
CA VAL A 131 -8.02 8.81 3.12
C VAL A 131 -9.19 8.60 2.18
N ASP A 132 -9.70 9.71 1.65
CA ASP A 132 -10.81 9.68 0.71
C ASP A 132 -10.37 9.34 -0.72
N ARG A 133 -11.35 9.20 -1.61
CA ARG A 133 -11.06 8.87 -3.01
C ARG A 133 -10.29 9.97 -3.72
N LEU A 134 -10.63 11.23 -3.46
CA LEU A 134 -10.04 12.35 -4.19
C LEU A 134 -8.56 12.53 -3.82
N SER A 135 -8.21 12.35 -2.55
CA SER A 135 -6.84 12.37 -2.05
C SER A 135 -6.02 11.20 -2.61
N ARG A 136 -6.62 10.00 -2.73
CA ARG A 136 -6.00 8.85 -3.41
C ARG A 136 -5.75 9.12 -4.89
N VAL A 137 -6.72 9.72 -5.61
CA VAL A 137 -6.53 10.11 -7.02
C VAL A 137 -5.46 11.19 -7.16
N ALA A 138 -5.42 12.16 -6.25
CA ALA A 138 -4.39 13.20 -6.24
C ALA A 138 -2.99 12.62 -6.02
N LEU A 139 -2.85 11.66 -5.10
CA LEU A 139 -1.61 10.92 -4.88
C LEU A 139 -1.16 10.17 -6.14
N VAL A 140 -2.06 9.41 -6.77
CA VAL A 140 -1.75 8.71 -8.03
C VAL A 140 -1.27 9.68 -9.09
N ARG A 141 -1.98 10.81 -9.27
CA ARG A 141 -1.60 11.84 -10.25
C ARG A 141 -0.24 12.45 -9.92
N ALA A 142 0.06 12.70 -8.65
CA ALA A 142 1.32 13.29 -8.23
C ALA A 142 2.53 12.38 -8.53
N VAL A 143 2.37 11.06 -8.44
CA VAL A 143 3.46 10.10 -8.68
C VAL A 143 3.54 9.66 -10.15
N THR A 144 2.42 9.47 -10.82
CA THR A 144 2.37 8.89 -12.18
C THR A 144 2.14 9.93 -13.28
N GLY A 145 1.79 11.16 -12.94
CA GLY A 145 1.31 12.18 -13.87
C GLY A 145 -0.11 11.94 -14.42
N LYS A 146 -0.70 10.76 -14.17
CA LYS A 146 -1.97 10.34 -14.77
C LYS A 146 -3.14 10.50 -13.81
N LEU A 147 -4.26 11.01 -14.32
CA LEU A 147 -5.53 10.99 -13.61
C LEU A 147 -6.16 9.59 -13.74
N ASN A 148 -6.25 8.86 -12.64
CA ASN A 148 -6.93 7.58 -12.58
C ASN A 148 -8.04 7.61 -11.52
N PHE A 149 -9.29 7.62 -11.95
CA PHE A 149 -10.46 7.64 -11.07
C PHE A 149 -10.90 6.26 -10.59
N GLU A 150 -10.20 5.18 -10.95
CA GLU A 150 -10.45 3.81 -10.52
C GLU A 150 -11.93 3.38 -10.74
N ILE A 151 -12.44 3.64 -11.95
CA ILE A 151 -13.84 3.42 -12.29
C ILE A 151 -14.13 1.94 -12.46
N THR A 152 -13.24 1.21 -13.12
CA THR A 152 -13.36 -0.23 -13.34
C THR A 152 -12.39 -0.99 -12.43
N PRO A 153 -12.67 -2.26 -12.09
CA PRO A 153 -11.75 -3.09 -11.32
C PRO A 153 -10.33 -3.17 -11.92
N GLU A 154 -10.25 -3.21 -13.25
CA GLU A 154 -9.01 -3.32 -14.03
C GLU A 154 -8.24 -2.01 -14.08
N SER A 155 -8.79 -0.92 -13.56
CA SER A 155 -8.11 0.38 -13.44
C SER A 155 -7.61 0.66 -12.01
N LYS A 156 -7.91 -0.22 -11.05
CA LYS A 156 -7.56 -0.02 -9.64
C LYS A 156 -6.14 -0.48 -9.35
N TYR A 157 -5.40 0.34 -8.62
CA TYR A 157 -4.15 -0.07 -8.00
C TYR A 157 -4.43 -0.83 -6.70
N SER A 158 -3.61 -1.82 -6.39
CA SER A 158 -3.64 -2.43 -5.06
C SER A 158 -3.21 -1.45 -3.99
N ASN A 159 -3.58 -1.74 -2.74
CA ASN A 159 -3.12 -0.92 -1.62
C ASN A 159 -1.60 -1.01 -1.40
N GLY A 160 -0.93 -2.05 -1.90
CA GLY A 160 0.52 -2.14 -1.92
C GLY A 160 1.14 -1.07 -2.80
N VAL A 161 0.66 -0.94 -4.04
CA VAL A 161 1.14 0.11 -4.95
C VAL A 161 0.77 1.51 -4.45
N ILE A 162 -0.40 1.68 -3.82
CA ILE A 162 -0.75 2.97 -3.18
C ILE A 162 0.19 3.30 -2.01
N ALA A 163 0.59 2.31 -1.20
CA ALA A 163 1.56 2.53 -0.13
C ALA A 163 2.95 2.93 -0.69
N VAL A 164 3.37 2.33 -1.81
CA VAL A 164 4.59 2.75 -2.52
C VAL A 164 4.47 4.20 -3.00
N MET A 165 3.35 4.56 -3.63
CA MET A 165 3.10 5.93 -4.07
C MET A 165 3.12 6.92 -2.90
N LEU A 166 2.52 6.56 -1.76
CA LEU A 166 2.57 7.36 -0.54
C LEU A 166 4.01 7.58 -0.09
N ALA A 167 4.82 6.52 -0.03
CA ALA A 167 6.20 6.60 0.41
C ALA A 167 7.04 7.52 -0.49
N LEU A 168 6.94 7.34 -1.81
CA LEU A 168 7.62 8.17 -2.81
C LEU A 168 7.18 9.62 -2.73
N HIS A 169 5.87 9.88 -2.73
CA HIS A 169 5.34 11.24 -2.67
C HIS A 169 5.69 11.97 -1.37
N SER A 170 5.85 11.22 -0.28
CA SER A 170 6.25 11.76 1.02
C SER A 170 7.77 11.98 1.14
N GLY A 171 8.55 11.64 0.11
CA GLY A 171 9.98 11.88 0.04
C GLY A 171 10.83 10.80 0.70
N ALA A 172 10.40 9.53 0.66
CA ALA A 172 11.27 8.41 1.05
C ALA A 172 12.56 8.43 0.23
N GLU A 173 13.69 8.15 0.88
CA GLU A 173 14.99 8.03 0.21
C GLU A 173 15.03 6.78 -0.68
N ARG A 174 14.51 5.67 -0.16
CA ARG A 174 14.41 4.37 -0.83
C ARG A 174 13.10 3.70 -0.43
N VAL A 175 12.47 2.99 -1.36
CA VAL A 175 11.27 2.20 -1.12
C VAL A 175 11.50 0.76 -1.55
N VAL A 176 11.53 -0.17 -0.59
CA VAL A 176 11.69 -1.60 -0.83
C VAL A 176 10.34 -2.29 -0.65
N ILE A 177 9.84 -2.98 -1.67
CA ILE A 177 8.60 -3.76 -1.60
C ILE A 177 8.88 -5.22 -1.25
N SER A 178 8.05 -5.80 -0.40
CA SER A 178 8.08 -7.22 -0.03
C SER A 178 6.66 -7.76 0.10
N GLY A 179 6.38 -8.95 -0.42
CA GLY A 179 5.03 -9.51 -0.46
C GLY A 179 4.07 -8.73 -1.37
N ILE A 180 4.59 -7.94 -2.32
CA ILE A 180 3.80 -7.27 -3.36
C ILE A 180 4.23 -7.85 -4.70
N ASN A 181 3.56 -8.91 -5.10
CA ASN A 181 3.81 -9.56 -6.38
C ASN A 181 2.71 -9.20 -7.40
N PRO A 182 2.95 -8.26 -8.33
CA PRO A 182 1.99 -7.92 -9.38
C PRO A 182 1.87 -9.02 -10.45
N ALA A 183 2.82 -9.95 -10.54
CA ALA A 183 2.75 -11.12 -11.43
C ALA A 183 2.04 -12.33 -10.78
N SER A 184 1.79 -12.31 -9.47
CA SER A 184 1.11 -13.40 -8.77
C SER A 184 -0.41 -13.30 -8.88
N THR A 185 -1.06 -14.43 -9.08
CA THR A 185 -2.52 -14.58 -9.09
C THR A 185 -3.14 -14.78 -7.69
N GLY A 186 -2.36 -14.93 -6.60
CA GLY A 186 -2.84 -15.38 -5.27
C GLY A 186 -2.60 -14.44 -4.06
N HIS A 187 -3.19 -14.79 -2.90
CA HIS A 187 -3.05 -14.11 -1.60
C HIS A 187 -2.63 -15.11 -0.50
N ILE A 188 -1.81 -14.72 0.50
CA ILE A 188 -1.40 -15.61 1.63
C ILE A 188 -2.62 -16.17 2.39
N TYR A 189 -3.70 -15.39 2.48
CA TYR A 189 -4.72 -15.61 3.49
C TYR A 189 -5.79 -16.66 3.17
N ASN A 190 -5.68 -17.49 2.12
CA ASN A 190 -6.47 -18.73 1.94
C ASN A 190 -6.02 -19.54 0.71
N GLY A 191 -6.15 -20.86 0.78
CA GLY A 191 -5.93 -21.83 -0.31
C GLY A 191 -6.97 -21.81 -1.44
N GLU A 192 -7.76 -20.74 -1.57
CA GLU A 192 -8.66 -20.54 -2.70
C GLU A 192 -8.00 -19.57 -3.69
N ASN A 193 -7.63 -20.09 -4.86
CA ASN A 193 -7.03 -19.38 -6.00
C ASN A 193 -7.97 -18.32 -6.63
N LEU A 194 -8.37 -17.31 -5.84
CA LEU A 194 -9.11 -16.16 -6.34
C LEU A 194 -8.18 -15.30 -7.22
N HIS A 195 -8.45 -15.30 -8.53
CA HIS A 195 -7.68 -14.54 -9.51
C HIS A 195 -7.60 -13.05 -9.13
N ARG A 196 -6.39 -12.53 -8.87
CA ARG A 196 -6.17 -11.09 -8.68
C ARG A 196 -6.54 -10.30 -9.94
N LYS A 197 -7.48 -9.36 -9.81
CA LYS A 197 -7.92 -8.46 -10.89
C LYS A 197 -7.03 -7.20 -11.08
N HIS A 198 -5.95 -7.04 -10.32
CA HIS A 198 -5.14 -5.81 -10.25
C HIS A 198 -3.69 -5.96 -10.76
N SER A 199 -3.30 -7.14 -11.26
CA SER A 199 -1.93 -7.47 -11.65
C SER A 199 -1.35 -6.55 -12.73
N GLY A 200 -2.13 -6.27 -13.78
CA GLY A 200 -1.72 -5.40 -14.89
C GLY A 200 -1.39 -3.96 -14.46
N PRO A 201 -2.35 -3.22 -13.90
CA PRO A 201 -2.13 -1.84 -13.45
C PRO A 201 -1.00 -1.68 -12.46
N ASP A 202 -0.87 -2.62 -11.51
CA ASP A 202 0.20 -2.57 -10.51
C ASP A 202 1.58 -2.74 -11.15
N LEU A 203 1.72 -3.70 -12.08
CA LEU A 203 2.96 -3.92 -12.82
C LEU A 203 3.34 -2.68 -13.65
N ASP A 204 2.37 -2.13 -14.38
CA ASP A 204 2.60 -0.95 -15.23
C ASP A 204 3.02 0.27 -14.40
N ALA A 205 2.42 0.46 -13.22
CA ALA A 205 2.77 1.54 -12.32
C ALA A 205 4.18 1.39 -11.76
N LEU A 206 4.54 0.20 -11.27
CA LEU A 206 5.86 -0.06 -10.71
C LEU A 206 6.96 0.08 -11.78
N LYS A 207 6.72 -0.41 -13.00
CA LYS A 207 7.64 -0.20 -14.14
C LYS A 207 7.79 1.28 -14.51
N GLN A 208 6.68 2.02 -14.57
CA GLN A 208 6.73 3.47 -14.84
C GLN A 208 7.52 4.23 -13.77
N MET A 209 7.38 3.87 -12.49
CA MET A 209 8.16 4.47 -11.41
C MET A 209 9.66 4.24 -11.60
N GLN A 210 10.07 3.00 -11.93
CA GLN A 210 11.47 2.71 -12.20
C GLN A 210 12.01 3.42 -13.44
N GLN A 211 11.25 3.43 -14.54
CA GLN A 211 11.64 4.13 -15.77
C GLN A 211 11.78 5.64 -15.56
N ALA A 212 11.03 6.21 -14.61
CA ALA A 212 11.15 7.60 -14.18
C ALA A 212 12.32 7.85 -13.19
N GLY A 213 13.13 6.82 -12.88
CA GLY A 213 14.25 6.92 -11.94
C GLY A 213 13.83 7.01 -10.47
N LEU A 214 12.59 6.66 -10.12
CA LEU A 214 12.15 6.67 -8.73
C LEU A 214 12.78 5.50 -7.95
N PRO A 215 13.14 5.69 -6.67
CA PRO A 215 13.92 4.72 -5.91
C PRO A 215 13.07 3.56 -5.37
N VAL A 216 12.49 2.76 -6.27
CA VAL A 216 11.65 1.60 -5.95
C VAL A 216 12.37 0.29 -6.28
N TYR A 217 12.44 -0.57 -5.28
CA TYR A 217 13.14 -1.85 -5.30
C TYR A 217 12.23 -2.94 -4.76
N THR A 218 12.57 -4.21 -5.00
CA THR A 218 11.91 -5.34 -4.35
C THR A 218 12.89 -6.16 -3.52
N ALA A 219 12.47 -6.66 -2.37
CA ALA A 219 13.23 -7.67 -1.61
C ALA A 219 13.00 -9.09 -2.14
N ASP A 220 11.99 -9.31 -2.98
CA ASP A 220 11.54 -10.63 -3.41
C ASP A 220 12.21 -11.03 -4.75
N PRO A 221 13.11 -12.02 -4.79
CA PRO A 221 13.82 -12.40 -6.03
C PRO A 221 12.88 -12.83 -7.16
N ALA A 222 11.79 -13.53 -6.81
CA ALA A 222 10.78 -13.94 -7.78
C ALA A 222 10.02 -12.75 -8.37
N VAL A 223 9.82 -11.67 -7.60
CA VAL A 223 9.19 -10.44 -8.11
C VAL A 223 10.17 -9.73 -9.03
N ALA A 224 11.44 -9.60 -8.64
CA ALA A 224 12.47 -9.01 -9.50
C ALA A 224 12.52 -9.71 -10.87
N ALA A 225 12.64 -11.04 -10.86
CA ALA A 225 12.69 -11.85 -12.09
C ALA A 225 11.43 -11.71 -12.96
N ALA A 226 10.24 -11.68 -12.35
CA ALA A 226 8.97 -11.61 -13.09
C ALA A 226 8.62 -10.21 -13.61
N THR A 227 9.11 -9.16 -12.95
CA THR A 227 8.66 -7.78 -13.20
C THR A 227 9.74 -6.91 -13.84
N GLY A 228 11.00 -7.29 -13.73
CA GLY A 228 12.15 -6.46 -14.08
C GLY A 228 12.49 -5.41 -13.02
N LEU A 229 11.82 -5.43 -11.85
CA LEU A 229 12.18 -4.56 -10.73
C LEU A 229 13.59 -4.89 -10.23
N THR A 230 14.30 -3.84 -9.82
CA THR A 230 15.64 -3.95 -9.24
C THR A 230 15.52 -4.64 -7.89
N LEU A 231 16.29 -5.71 -7.72
CA LEU A 231 16.36 -6.47 -6.48
C LEU A 231 17.18 -5.66 -5.45
N TRP A 232 16.67 -5.52 -4.24
CA TRP A 232 17.36 -4.85 -3.15
C TRP A 232 18.46 -5.76 -2.59
N GLN A 233 19.71 -5.44 -2.91
CA GLN A 233 20.92 -6.15 -2.49
C GLN A 233 21.99 -5.16 -2.03
N SER A 234 23.09 -5.66 -1.46
CA SER A 234 24.12 -4.83 -0.81
C SER A 234 24.85 -3.86 -1.72
N GLU A 235 24.66 -3.91 -3.03
CA GLU A 235 25.34 -3.02 -3.98
C GLU A 235 24.36 -2.50 -5.04
N ASP A 236 23.89 -1.28 -4.82
CA ASP A 236 23.45 -0.31 -5.84
C ASP A 236 23.49 1.10 -5.21
N VAL A 237 24.65 1.42 -4.63
CA VAL A 237 25.08 2.81 -4.45
C VAL A 237 25.86 3.15 -5.72
N PRO A 238 25.33 3.98 -6.63
CA PRO A 238 26.21 4.63 -7.58
C PRO A 238 27.13 5.50 -6.75
N ASP A 239 28.41 5.15 -6.70
CA ASP A 239 29.45 6.05 -6.25
C ASP A 239 29.35 7.35 -7.05
N GLY A 240 29.19 8.46 -6.33
CA GLY A 240 29.58 9.80 -6.75
C GLY A 240 29.01 10.36 -8.07
N VAL A 241 28.12 11.35 -7.93
CA VAL A 241 28.25 12.62 -8.67
C VAL A 241 28.14 13.76 -7.67
#